data_AF-A0A521SLQ0-F1
#
_entry.id   AF-A0A521SLQ0-F1
#
_cell.length_a   1.000
_cell.length_b   1.000
_cell.length_c   1.000
_cell.angle_alpha   90.00
_cell.angle_beta   90.00
_cell.angle_gamma   90.00
#
_symmetry.space_group_name_H-M   'P 1'
#
loop_
_entity.id
_entity.type
_entity.pdbx_description
1 polymer ?
#
loop_
_entity_poly.entity_id
_entity_poly.type
_entity_poly.pdbx_seq_one_letter_code
_entity_poly.pdbx_strand_id
1 'polypeptide(L)'
;MKTRSYLIIAIMGLGLLWGADARAFTSGSTGADGAFAPAVNTTLQLPPNGVFNFTTVNIPTGVTVKFLKNSANTPVTILASGDVTVAGTIDISGGNAANTGAAGDGNLGDDGQPGIGGPGGFNGGFGGPAGTLGAAGGNGQGPGGGSPGVVTTAIRGGGGGGFALVGGFDNNSGLGGGPAYGSPTLLPLIGGSGGGGATAGTNFGGSGGGGGGGAILIASSGTISVTGSILANGGTGGSSTGTNSGACGGGGSGGAIRLVANTISGNGTLSANGGGSGSPCGGVNTGGTGSVGRIRIEATTITRTSSTTPPYTTGATGTVFVPGNPTLRITSVAGVAAPDNPTGSADITLPSSTSNPVTVTMSASGIPIGTAITVSVIPTTGVKTTATSTALSGTTDASTASASVTLPAGPSVLSASATFTLTQTAALDFPVFADGDRIEKVRVAAAFGGKSSVVYITTSGREIPAESLR
;
A
#
# COMPACT_ATOMS: atom_id res chain seq x y z
N MET A 1 23.64 -2.40 -85.54
CA MET A 1 23.38 -1.86 -84.18
C MET A 1 22.81 -2.99 -83.33
N LYS A 2 23.46 -3.31 -82.21
CA LYS A 2 23.03 -4.37 -81.28
C LYS A 2 21.98 -3.78 -80.33
N THR A 3 20.75 -4.29 -80.35
CA THR A 3 19.72 -3.93 -79.37
C THR A 3 19.46 -5.16 -78.50
N ARG A 4 19.87 -5.09 -77.23
CA ARG A 4 19.66 -6.14 -76.24
C ARG A 4 18.27 -5.93 -75.60
N SER A 5 17.39 -6.92 -75.75
CA SER A 5 16.11 -7.00 -75.04
C SER A 5 16.35 -7.52 -73.62
N TYR A 6 15.97 -6.74 -72.60
CA TYR A 6 15.96 -7.19 -71.21
C TYR A 6 14.54 -7.62 -70.83
N LEU A 7 14.39 -8.91 -70.49
CA LEU A 7 13.19 -9.49 -69.92
C LEU A 7 13.15 -9.16 -68.41
N ILE A 8 12.23 -8.30 -67.99
CA ILE A 8 11.97 -8.03 -66.58
C ILE A 8 11.00 -9.09 -66.08
N ILE A 9 11.49 -10.05 -65.28
CA ILE A 9 10.67 -10.99 -64.54
C ILE A 9 10.27 -10.30 -63.22
N ALA A 10 9.01 -9.88 -63.13
CA ALA A 10 8.43 -9.39 -61.88
C ALA A 10 8.10 -10.58 -60.98
N ILE A 11 8.94 -10.82 -59.97
CA ILE A 11 8.67 -11.78 -58.89
C ILE A 11 7.69 -11.09 -57.93
N MET A 12 6.40 -11.42 -58.00
CA MET A 12 5.45 -11.12 -56.93
C MET A 12 5.78 -12.02 -55.73
N GLY A 13 6.51 -11.48 -54.77
CA GLY A 13 6.69 -12.10 -53.47
C GLY A 13 5.37 -12.12 -52.72
N LEU A 14 4.74 -13.29 -52.63
CA LEU A 14 3.62 -13.55 -51.74
C LEU A 14 4.17 -13.55 -50.30
N GLY A 15 4.16 -12.39 -49.66
CA GLY A 15 4.52 -12.26 -48.26
C GLY A 15 3.52 -13.03 -47.40
N LEU A 16 3.91 -14.20 -46.88
CA LEU A 16 3.24 -14.83 -45.76
C LEU A 16 3.36 -13.86 -44.57
N LEU A 17 2.30 -13.09 -44.32
CA LEU A 17 2.09 -12.40 -43.06
C LEU A 17 1.88 -13.49 -42.01
N TRP A 18 2.94 -13.83 -41.27
CA TRP A 18 2.78 -14.53 -40.01
C TRP A 18 2.05 -13.56 -39.08
N GLY A 19 0.74 -13.76 -38.94
CA GLY A 19 -0.01 -13.15 -37.84
C GLY A 19 0.65 -13.62 -36.55
N ALA A 20 1.21 -12.68 -35.79
CA ALA A 20 1.54 -12.98 -34.41
C ALA A 20 0.22 -13.35 -33.73
N ASP A 21 0.06 -14.61 -33.34
CA ASP A 21 -1.04 -15.02 -32.47
C ASP A 21 -0.96 -14.15 -31.22
N ALA A 22 -1.86 -13.18 -31.10
CA ALA A 22 -2.10 -12.48 -29.85
C ALA A 22 -2.66 -13.52 -28.88
N ARG A 23 -1.77 -14.20 -28.15
CA ARG A 23 -2.17 -15.20 -27.17
C ARG A 23 -3.09 -14.53 -26.16
N ALA A 24 -4.30 -15.06 -26.02
CA ALA A 24 -5.24 -14.61 -25.01
C ALA A 24 -4.55 -14.62 -23.64
N PHE A 25 -4.80 -13.57 -22.86
CA PHE A 25 -4.28 -13.45 -21.50
C PHE A 25 -4.70 -14.68 -20.69
N THR A 26 -3.75 -15.18 -19.89
CA THR A 26 -4.00 -16.25 -18.92
C THR A 26 -3.69 -15.74 -17.53
N SER A 27 -4.61 -15.93 -16.59
CA SER A 27 -4.47 -15.44 -15.21
C SER A 27 -3.39 -16.15 -14.41
N GLY A 28 -2.97 -17.34 -14.86
CA GLY A 28 -2.10 -18.23 -14.09
C GLY A 28 -2.80 -18.99 -12.96
N SER A 29 -4.15 -18.93 -12.87
CA SER A 29 -4.90 -19.72 -11.89
C SER A 29 -4.69 -21.22 -12.11
N THR A 30 -4.41 -21.93 -11.02
CA THR A 30 -4.35 -23.40 -11.01
C THR A 30 -5.72 -24.07 -10.90
N GLY A 31 -6.77 -23.30 -10.54
CA GLY A 31 -8.11 -23.82 -10.26
C GLY A 31 -8.23 -24.65 -8.97
N ALA A 32 -7.20 -24.67 -8.13
CA ALA A 32 -7.14 -25.50 -6.91
C ALA A 32 -8.26 -25.22 -5.89
N ASP A 33 -8.79 -24.00 -5.87
CA ASP A 33 -9.85 -23.58 -4.94
C ASP A 33 -11.27 -23.77 -5.53
N GLY A 34 -11.39 -24.34 -6.74
CA GLY A 34 -12.68 -24.62 -7.38
C GLY A 34 -13.47 -23.36 -7.73
N ALA A 35 -14.79 -23.49 -7.88
CA ALA A 35 -15.67 -22.35 -8.17
C ALA A 35 -16.07 -21.63 -6.87
N PHE A 36 -15.94 -20.31 -6.84
CA PHE A 36 -16.36 -19.49 -5.71
C PHE A 36 -17.67 -18.77 -5.99
N ALA A 37 -18.76 -19.21 -5.35
CA ALA A 37 -20.09 -18.64 -5.52
C ALA A 37 -20.86 -18.56 -4.17
N PRO A 38 -20.50 -17.63 -3.27
CA PRO A 38 -21.14 -17.53 -1.96
C PRO A 38 -22.61 -17.10 -2.08
N ALA A 39 -23.50 -17.76 -1.32
CA ALA A 39 -24.93 -17.45 -1.27
C ALA A 39 -25.30 -16.40 -0.22
N VAL A 40 -24.40 -16.11 0.72
CA VAL A 40 -24.59 -15.16 1.84
C VAL A 40 -23.31 -14.38 2.06
N ASN A 41 -23.40 -13.29 2.81
CA ASN A 41 -22.23 -12.51 3.23
C ASN A 41 -21.18 -13.43 3.86
N THR A 42 -19.94 -13.31 3.40
CA THR A 42 -18.86 -14.20 3.83
C THR A 42 -17.58 -13.40 4.05
N THR A 43 -16.76 -13.89 4.98
CA THR A 43 -15.42 -13.37 5.20
C THR A 43 -14.44 -14.52 4.99
N LEU A 44 -13.55 -14.39 4.01
CA LEU A 44 -12.55 -15.39 3.69
C LEU A 44 -11.26 -15.16 4.46
N GLN A 45 -10.65 -16.22 4.96
CA GLN A 45 -9.28 -16.16 5.49
C GLN A 45 -8.29 -16.04 4.33
N LEU A 46 -7.42 -15.03 4.32
CA LEU A 46 -6.38 -14.94 3.31
C LEU A 46 -5.36 -16.08 3.47
N PRO A 47 -5.01 -16.78 2.37
CA PRO A 47 -3.88 -17.70 2.35
C PRO A 47 -2.59 -16.98 2.73
N PRO A 48 -1.56 -17.67 3.23
CA PRO A 48 -0.29 -17.03 3.63
C PRO A 48 0.40 -16.22 2.52
N ASN A 49 0.20 -16.60 1.26
CA ASN A 49 0.73 -15.89 0.09
C ASN A 49 -0.23 -14.82 -0.48
N GLY A 50 -1.46 -14.72 0.05
CA GLY A 50 -2.51 -13.81 -0.42
C GLY A 50 -3.21 -14.23 -1.70
N VAL A 51 -2.97 -15.43 -2.24
CA VAL A 51 -3.42 -15.85 -3.57
C VAL A 51 -4.49 -16.95 -3.49
N PHE A 52 -5.66 -16.67 -4.03
CA PHE A 52 -6.69 -17.65 -4.36
C PHE A 52 -6.62 -18.06 -5.83
N ASN A 53 -6.80 -19.35 -6.11
CA ASN A 53 -6.76 -19.98 -7.43
C ASN A 53 -8.11 -20.63 -7.75
N PHE A 54 -9.08 -19.83 -8.17
CA PHE A 54 -10.42 -20.32 -8.53
C PHE A 54 -10.51 -20.77 -9.99
N THR A 55 -11.51 -21.60 -10.27
CA THR A 55 -11.96 -21.84 -11.65
C THR A 55 -12.82 -20.67 -12.13
N THR A 56 -13.87 -20.32 -11.38
CA THR A 56 -14.74 -19.15 -11.62
C THR A 56 -15.07 -18.44 -10.31
N VAL A 57 -15.46 -17.16 -10.42
CA VAL A 57 -15.93 -16.37 -9.28
C VAL A 57 -17.29 -15.76 -9.63
N ASN A 58 -18.29 -15.93 -8.77
CA ASN A 58 -19.60 -15.31 -8.93
C ASN A 58 -20.08 -14.78 -7.58
N ILE A 59 -20.04 -13.46 -7.37
CA ILE A 59 -20.55 -12.81 -6.17
C ILE A 59 -21.93 -12.23 -6.49
N PRO A 60 -23.03 -12.84 -6.00
CA PRO A 60 -24.38 -12.41 -6.32
C PRO A 60 -24.75 -11.04 -5.72
N THR A 61 -25.76 -10.38 -6.29
CA THR A 61 -26.32 -9.14 -5.71
C THR A 61 -26.77 -9.37 -4.26
N GLY A 62 -26.50 -8.40 -3.39
CA GLY A 62 -26.83 -8.49 -1.96
C GLY A 62 -25.81 -9.27 -1.12
N VAL A 63 -24.82 -9.93 -1.74
CA VAL A 63 -23.74 -10.63 -1.04
C VAL A 63 -22.51 -9.73 -0.93
N THR A 64 -21.96 -9.62 0.28
CA THR A 64 -20.69 -8.94 0.58
C THR A 64 -19.61 -9.96 0.93
N VAL A 65 -18.48 -9.88 0.24
CA VAL A 65 -17.27 -10.65 0.51
C VAL A 65 -16.22 -9.75 1.15
N LYS A 66 -15.75 -10.15 2.33
CA LYS A 66 -14.62 -9.53 3.05
C LYS A 66 -13.47 -10.53 3.21
N PHE A 67 -12.33 -10.03 3.65
CA PHE A 67 -11.15 -10.87 3.90
C PHE A 67 -10.53 -10.57 5.27
N LEU A 68 -10.19 -11.63 6.01
CA LEU A 68 -9.34 -11.53 7.18
C LEU A 68 -7.88 -11.43 6.74
N LYS A 69 -7.12 -10.55 7.40
CA LYS A 69 -5.67 -10.43 7.20
C LYS A 69 -4.97 -11.73 7.57
N ASN A 70 -3.98 -12.12 6.77
CA ASN A 70 -2.99 -13.10 7.20
C ASN A 70 -1.90 -12.39 8.03
N SER A 71 -0.98 -13.16 8.63
CA SER A 71 0.12 -12.60 9.43
C SER A 71 1.02 -11.66 8.63
N ALA A 72 1.18 -11.93 7.34
CA ALA A 72 1.97 -11.13 6.42
C ALA A 72 1.22 -9.90 5.87
N ASN A 73 -0.02 -9.63 6.31
CA ASN A 73 -0.93 -8.60 5.77
C ASN A 73 -0.84 -8.43 4.24
N THR A 74 -0.84 -9.54 3.50
CA THR A 74 -0.70 -9.48 2.03
C THR A 74 -1.90 -8.79 1.37
N PRO A 75 -1.72 -8.19 0.18
CA PRO A 75 -2.85 -7.89 -0.69
C PRO A 75 -3.68 -9.13 -1.02
N VAL A 76 -4.95 -8.91 -1.39
CA VAL A 76 -5.83 -9.95 -1.91
C VAL A 76 -5.50 -10.19 -3.38
N THR A 77 -5.20 -11.43 -3.77
CA THR A 77 -5.05 -11.83 -5.16
C THR A 77 -6.04 -12.93 -5.50
N ILE A 78 -6.89 -12.68 -6.49
CA ILE A 78 -7.85 -13.63 -7.04
C ILE A 78 -7.40 -13.98 -8.45
N LEU A 79 -7.01 -15.23 -8.68
CA LEU A 79 -6.74 -15.78 -10.00
C LEU A 79 -7.90 -16.68 -10.39
N ALA A 80 -8.51 -16.46 -11.55
CA ALA A 80 -9.59 -17.27 -12.09
C ALA A 80 -9.23 -17.82 -13.48
N SER A 81 -9.39 -19.13 -13.68
CA SER A 81 -9.14 -19.74 -15.00
C SER A 81 -10.29 -19.49 -15.99
N GLY A 82 -11.46 -19.09 -15.49
CA GLY A 82 -12.63 -18.64 -16.24
C GLY A 82 -13.16 -17.31 -15.71
N ASP A 83 -14.45 -17.05 -15.92
CA ASP A 83 -15.06 -15.74 -15.68
C ASP A 83 -15.15 -15.37 -14.20
N VAL A 84 -15.12 -14.05 -13.96
CA VAL A 84 -15.36 -13.42 -12.66
C VAL A 84 -16.53 -12.45 -12.78
N THR A 85 -17.60 -12.68 -12.05
CA THR A 85 -18.76 -11.79 -11.95
C THR A 85 -18.89 -11.25 -10.53
N VAL A 86 -18.95 -9.92 -10.40
CA VAL A 86 -19.15 -9.20 -9.14
C VAL A 86 -20.42 -8.37 -9.27
N ALA A 87 -21.56 -8.97 -8.91
CA ALA A 87 -22.86 -8.30 -8.83
C ALA A 87 -23.19 -7.83 -7.40
N GLY A 88 -22.55 -8.44 -6.39
CA GLY A 88 -22.56 -8.00 -5.00
C GLY A 88 -21.41 -7.04 -4.68
N THR A 89 -20.84 -7.15 -3.47
CA THR A 89 -19.76 -6.28 -3.01
C THR A 89 -18.52 -7.08 -2.63
N ILE A 90 -17.35 -6.66 -3.08
CA ILE A 90 -16.06 -6.98 -2.47
C ILE A 90 -15.64 -5.77 -1.64
N ASP A 91 -15.45 -5.95 -0.33
CA ASP A 91 -15.04 -4.87 0.57
C ASP A 91 -13.72 -5.22 1.27
N ILE A 92 -12.69 -4.46 0.92
CA ILE A 92 -11.35 -4.47 1.49
C ILE A 92 -10.99 -3.09 2.05
N SER A 93 -11.98 -2.28 2.42
CA SER A 93 -11.76 -0.92 2.94
C SER A 93 -11.06 -0.94 4.30
N GLY A 94 -10.35 0.13 4.61
CA GLY A 94 -9.84 0.41 5.95
C GLY A 94 -10.96 0.80 6.90
N GLY A 95 -10.79 0.46 8.18
CA GLY A 95 -11.70 0.82 9.26
C GLY A 95 -11.50 2.26 9.71
N ASN A 96 -12.58 2.84 10.23
CA ASN A 96 -12.55 4.15 10.89
C ASN A 96 -11.85 4.03 12.25
N ALA A 97 -11.25 5.11 12.71
CA ALA A 97 -10.79 5.21 14.09
C ALA A 97 -11.97 5.43 15.05
N ALA A 98 -11.77 5.03 16.31
CA ALA A 98 -12.73 5.29 17.37
C ALA A 98 -12.82 6.81 17.66
N ASN A 99 -14.04 7.28 17.90
CA ASN A 99 -14.26 8.63 18.39
C ASN A 99 -13.83 8.72 19.86
N THR A 100 -13.65 9.94 20.35
CA THR A 100 -13.20 10.20 21.73
C THR A 100 -14.03 11.30 22.39
N GLY A 101 -14.02 11.33 23.72
CA GLY A 101 -14.74 12.32 24.51
C GLY A 101 -16.25 12.26 24.28
N ALA A 102 -16.92 13.41 24.21
CA ALA A 102 -18.37 13.47 24.02
C ALA A 102 -18.83 13.02 22.61
N ALA A 103 -17.90 12.78 21.68
CA ALA A 103 -18.20 12.17 20.38
C ALA A 103 -18.11 10.63 20.40
N GLY A 104 -17.53 10.07 21.47
CA GLY A 104 -17.42 8.62 21.68
C GLY A 104 -18.75 7.99 22.05
N ASP A 105 -18.78 6.66 22.10
CA ASP A 105 -19.95 5.86 22.49
C ASP A 105 -20.04 5.64 24.02
N GLY A 106 -19.11 6.21 24.79
CA GLY A 106 -18.98 6.05 26.23
C GLY A 106 -18.01 4.94 26.65
N ASN A 107 -17.46 4.16 25.73
CA ASN A 107 -16.45 3.14 26.00
C ASN A 107 -15.03 3.73 26.03
N LEU A 108 -14.61 4.27 27.17
CA LEU A 108 -13.29 4.90 27.31
C LEU A 108 -12.09 3.98 27.01
N GLY A 109 -12.29 2.66 26.91
CA GLY A 109 -11.22 1.70 26.61
C GLY A 109 -10.78 1.69 25.15
N ASP A 110 -11.61 2.18 24.22
CA ASP A 110 -11.26 2.29 22.80
C ASP A 110 -10.96 3.74 22.35
N ASP A 111 -11.07 4.70 23.27
CA ASP A 111 -10.71 6.09 23.01
C ASP A 111 -9.28 6.20 22.46
N GLY A 112 -9.15 6.83 21.30
CA GLY A 112 -7.87 7.06 20.64
C GLY A 112 -7.33 5.85 19.87
N GLN A 113 -8.07 4.74 19.78
CA GLN A 113 -7.68 3.59 18.98
C GLN A 113 -7.70 3.92 17.47
N PRO A 114 -6.67 3.50 16.71
CA PRO A 114 -6.59 3.76 15.29
C PRO A 114 -7.54 2.87 14.49
N GLY A 115 -7.90 3.35 13.30
CA GLY A 115 -8.57 2.54 12.30
C GLY A 115 -7.66 1.42 11.80
N ILE A 116 -8.19 0.20 11.70
CA ILE A 116 -7.47 -0.95 11.18
C ILE A 116 -7.43 -0.86 9.65
N GLY A 117 -6.24 -0.96 9.04
CA GLY A 117 -6.13 -0.95 7.58
C GLY A 117 -6.86 -2.13 6.94
N GLY A 118 -7.28 -2.01 5.67
CA GLY A 118 -7.79 -3.13 4.92
C GLY A 118 -6.72 -4.20 4.66
N PRO A 119 -7.06 -5.37 4.11
CA PRO A 119 -6.07 -6.37 3.69
C PRO A 119 -5.04 -5.78 2.71
N GLY A 120 -3.75 -5.85 3.03
CA GLY A 120 -2.69 -5.18 2.25
C GLY A 120 -2.51 -3.68 2.54
N GLY A 121 -3.39 -3.08 3.34
CA GLY A 121 -3.33 -1.69 3.80
C GLY A 121 -2.85 -1.55 5.24
N PHE A 122 -2.50 -0.33 5.64
CA PHE A 122 -1.84 -0.05 6.92
C PHE A 122 -2.78 0.62 7.93
N ASN A 123 -2.52 0.42 9.23
CA ASN A 123 -3.36 0.99 10.30
C ASN A 123 -3.10 2.49 10.48
N GLY A 124 -4.07 3.20 11.04
CA GLY A 124 -3.88 4.58 11.49
C GLY A 124 -2.96 4.71 12.71
N GLY A 125 -2.68 5.96 13.08
CA GLY A 125 -1.92 6.31 14.29
C GLY A 125 -2.82 6.44 15.51
N PHE A 126 -2.29 6.09 16.68
CA PHE A 126 -3.02 6.25 17.95
C PHE A 126 -3.22 7.71 18.31
N GLY A 127 -4.35 8.01 18.94
CA GLY A 127 -4.54 9.30 19.59
C GLY A 127 -3.58 9.51 20.76
N GLY A 128 -3.26 10.77 21.08
CA GLY A 128 -2.47 11.10 22.25
C GLY A 128 -3.20 10.68 23.53
N PRO A 129 -2.50 10.21 24.56
CA PRO A 129 -3.11 9.72 25.79
C PRO A 129 -3.79 10.84 26.59
N ALA A 130 -4.96 10.54 27.17
CA ALA A 130 -5.70 11.46 28.03
C ALA A 130 -4.89 11.85 29.29
N GLY A 131 -5.26 12.97 29.92
CA GLY A 131 -4.70 13.40 31.21
C GLY A 131 -3.36 14.15 31.12
N THR A 132 -2.75 14.24 29.93
CA THR A 132 -1.60 15.11 29.66
C THR A 132 -1.93 16.04 28.51
N LEU A 133 -2.17 17.32 28.81
CA LEU A 133 -2.43 18.32 27.78
C LEU A 133 -1.31 18.33 26.76
N GLY A 134 -1.66 18.13 25.50
CA GLY A 134 -0.70 18.22 24.41
C GLY A 134 0.15 16.98 24.19
N ALA A 135 -0.17 15.86 24.85
CA ALA A 135 0.47 14.59 24.52
C ALA A 135 0.28 14.27 23.04
N ALA A 136 1.38 13.97 22.35
CA ALA A 136 1.38 13.74 20.92
C ALA A 136 0.63 12.46 20.54
N GLY A 137 -0.04 12.49 19.39
CA GLY A 137 -0.55 11.27 18.75
C GLY A 137 0.57 10.43 18.15
N GLY A 138 0.20 9.29 17.57
CA GLY A 138 1.05 8.40 16.80
C GLY A 138 0.99 8.70 15.30
N ASN A 139 2.05 8.33 14.58
CA ASN A 139 2.07 8.41 13.12
C ASN A 139 1.10 7.36 12.56
N GLY A 140 0.47 7.66 11.42
CA GLY A 140 -0.14 6.64 10.59
C GLY A 140 0.90 5.64 10.11
N GLN A 141 0.51 4.37 9.96
CA GLN A 141 1.41 3.34 9.46
C GLN A 141 1.41 3.33 7.92
N GLY A 142 2.47 2.78 7.33
CA GLY A 142 2.66 2.65 5.88
C GLY A 142 3.59 3.70 5.26
N PRO A 143 4.00 3.51 3.98
CA PRO A 143 4.96 4.41 3.32
C PRO A 143 4.48 5.87 3.22
N GLY A 144 3.18 6.08 3.16
CA GLY A 144 2.51 7.37 3.18
C GLY A 144 1.77 7.64 4.48
N GLY A 145 2.25 7.12 5.62
CA GLY A 145 1.60 7.34 6.91
C GLY A 145 1.47 8.83 7.26
N GLY A 146 0.29 9.25 7.73
CA GLY A 146 0.05 10.63 8.14
C GLY A 146 0.85 11.03 9.39
N SER A 147 1.30 12.28 9.46
CA SER A 147 2.05 12.79 10.63
C SER A 147 1.18 12.82 11.89
N PRO A 148 1.75 12.56 13.08
CA PRO A 148 1.03 12.65 14.34
C PRO A 148 0.71 14.11 14.64
N GLY A 149 -0.42 14.38 15.28
CA GLY A 149 -0.64 15.64 15.95
C GLY A 149 0.41 15.85 17.05
N VAL A 150 1.13 16.97 17.00
CA VAL A 150 2.07 17.41 18.05
C VAL A 150 1.76 18.85 18.46
N VAL A 151 1.99 19.18 19.72
CA VAL A 151 1.87 20.56 20.19
C VAL A 151 3.06 21.38 19.72
N THR A 152 2.79 22.44 18.97
CA THR A 152 3.79 23.48 18.67
C THR A 152 3.37 24.82 19.26
N THR A 153 2.15 25.28 18.94
CA THR A 153 1.52 26.49 19.54
C THR A 153 0.08 26.24 20.01
N ALA A 154 -0.53 25.13 19.60
CA ALA A 154 -1.86 24.65 19.98
C ALA A 154 -1.92 23.12 19.83
N ILE A 155 -2.96 22.47 20.37
CA ILE A 155 -3.30 21.07 20.08
C ILE A 155 -3.57 20.90 18.58
N ARG A 156 -3.12 19.80 17.96
CA ARG A 156 -3.19 19.60 16.50
C ARG A 156 -3.83 18.29 16.10
N GLY A 157 -4.56 18.35 14.99
CA GLY A 157 -5.10 17.17 14.33
C GLY A 157 -3.98 16.32 13.73
N GLY A 158 -4.29 15.06 13.43
CA GLY A 158 -3.38 14.19 12.70
C GLY A 158 -3.40 14.47 11.19
N GLY A 159 -2.27 14.31 10.51
CA GLY A 159 -2.20 14.41 9.05
C GLY A 159 -2.90 13.24 8.36
N GLY A 160 -3.44 13.44 7.15
CA GLY A 160 -4.03 12.36 6.36
C GLY A 160 -2.98 11.42 5.77
N GLY A 161 -3.35 10.17 5.52
CA GLY A 161 -2.49 9.21 4.82
C GLY A 161 -2.34 9.57 3.34
N GLY A 162 -1.14 9.44 2.77
CA GLY A 162 -0.84 9.57 1.35
C GLY A 162 -0.88 8.23 0.61
N PHE A 163 -1.05 8.27 -0.71
CA PHE A 163 -0.96 7.15 -1.66
C PHE A 163 -0.75 7.72 -3.07
N ALA A 164 -1.79 7.83 -3.90
CA ALA A 164 -1.63 8.39 -5.25
C ALA A 164 -1.23 9.86 -5.24
N LEU A 165 -1.60 10.57 -4.17
CA LEU A 165 -1.26 11.96 -3.89
C LEU A 165 -0.77 12.07 -2.44
N VAL A 166 -0.26 13.23 -2.08
CA VAL A 166 0.05 13.58 -0.69
C VAL A 166 -1.26 13.64 0.11
N GLY A 167 -1.25 13.15 1.34
CA GLY A 167 -2.38 13.28 2.27
C GLY A 167 -2.67 14.74 2.64
N GLY A 168 -3.88 15.02 3.11
CA GLY A 168 -4.27 16.34 3.57
C GLY A 168 -3.53 16.75 4.85
N PHE A 169 -3.29 18.05 4.99
CA PHE A 169 -2.80 18.68 6.21
C PHE A 169 -3.92 18.82 7.24
N ASP A 170 -3.56 19.05 8.50
CA ASP A 170 -4.51 19.57 9.48
C ASP A 170 -4.98 20.98 9.07
N ASN A 171 -6.15 21.41 9.55
CA ASN A 171 -6.74 22.71 9.18
C ASN A 171 -5.95 23.94 9.67
N ASN A 172 -4.81 23.73 10.35
CA ASN A 172 -3.93 24.75 10.91
C ASN A 172 -2.49 24.65 10.34
N SER A 173 -2.33 23.99 9.18
CA SER A 173 -1.16 24.04 8.29
C SER A 173 0.18 23.58 8.88
N GLY A 174 0.19 22.99 10.07
CA GLY A 174 1.42 22.82 10.86
C GLY A 174 2.13 21.49 10.59
N LEU A 175 1.39 20.45 10.20
CA LEU A 175 1.92 19.08 10.10
C LEU A 175 1.51 18.42 8.78
N GLY A 176 2.51 17.90 8.07
CA GLY A 176 2.34 17.33 6.74
C GLY A 176 1.47 16.08 6.71
N GLY A 177 0.59 15.98 5.72
CA GLY A 177 0.02 14.70 5.32
C GLY A 177 1.12 13.74 4.85
N GLY A 178 0.82 12.45 4.82
CA GLY A 178 1.78 11.44 4.40
C GLY A 178 2.15 11.60 2.91
N PRO A 179 3.39 11.28 2.51
CA PRO A 179 3.83 11.42 1.13
C PRO A 179 3.08 10.47 0.18
N ALA A 180 3.04 10.84 -1.10
CA ALA A 180 2.57 9.96 -2.15
C ALA A 180 3.51 8.76 -2.33
N TYR A 181 2.96 7.59 -2.65
CA TYR A 181 3.69 6.38 -3.01
C TYR A 181 2.82 5.46 -3.88
N GLY A 182 3.37 4.29 -4.23
CA GLY A 182 2.65 3.26 -5.00
C GLY A 182 2.58 3.58 -6.49
N SER A 183 2.67 2.54 -7.30
CA SER A 183 2.77 2.66 -8.76
C SER A 183 1.43 2.95 -9.43
N PRO A 184 1.39 3.82 -10.46
CA PRO A 184 0.27 3.88 -11.39
C PRO A 184 -0.07 2.52 -12.02
N THR A 185 0.91 1.62 -12.16
CA THR A 185 0.71 0.26 -12.69
C THR A 185 0.21 -0.75 -11.64
N LEU A 186 0.14 -0.37 -10.36
CA LEU A 186 -0.26 -1.24 -9.25
C LEU A 186 0.51 -2.55 -9.16
N LEU A 187 1.79 -2.44 -9.49
CA LEU A 187 2.79 -3.43 -9.16
C LEU A 187 3.87 -2.70 -8.28
N PRO A 188 4.50 -3.36 -7.28
CA PRO A 188 3.83 -4.44 -6.58
C PRO A 188 2.51 -3.90 -6.06
N LEU A 189 1.54 -4.80 -5.92
CA LEU A 189 0.27 -4.42 -5.34
C LEU A 189 0.49 -4.08 -3.86
N ILE A 190 0.11 -2.87 -3.45
CA ILE A 190 0.24 -2.38 -2.07
C ILE A 190 -0.99 -1.53 -1.72
N GLY A 191 -1.49 -1.66 -0.49
CA GLY A 191 -2.64 -0.90 0.00
C GLY A 191 -2.28 0.50 0.46
N GLY A 192 -3.31 1.22 0.88
CA GLY A 192 -3.24 2.59 1.39
C GLY A 192 -2.64 2.68 2.78
N SER A 193 -2.12 3.86 3.12
CA SER A 193 -1.53 4.17 4.41
C SER A 193 -2.55 4.75 5.39
N GLY A 194 -2.30 4.57 6.69
CA GLY A 194 -3.16 5.14 7.72
C GLY A 194 -2.95 6.63 7.92
N GLY A 195 -3.97 7.31 8.43
CA GLY A 195 -3.87 8.69 8.91
C GLY A 195 -3.18 8.78 10.28
N GLY A 196 -2.61 9.93 10.61
CA GLY A 196 -2.03 10.20 11.92
C GLY A 196 -3.09 10.37 13.00
N GLY A 197 -2.74 10.01 14.24
CA GLY A 197 -3.56 10.31 15.40
C GLY A 197 -3.34 11.74 15.91
N ALA A 198 -4.29 12.27 16.64
CA ALA A 198 -4.28 13.65 17.11
C ALA A 198 -3.67 13.84 18.50
N THR A 199 -3.34 15.08 18.88
CA THR A 199 -2.91 15.42 20.24
C THR A 199 -4.04 15.33 21.26
N ALA A 200 -3.71 14.98 22.50
CA ALA A 200 -4.65 14.97 23.63
C ALA A 200 -5.01 16.36 24.18
N GLY A 201 -6.22 16.45 24.72
CA GLY A 201 -6.65 17.53 25.60
C GLY A 201 -6.39 17.18 27.07
N THR A 202 -6.82 18.02 28.01
CA THR A 202 -6.68 17.71 29.45
C THR A 202 -7.63 16.61 29.89
N ASN A 203 -8.86 16.61 29.36
CA ASN A 203 -9.94 15.75 29.84
C ASN A 203 -10.09 14.48 29.00
N PHE A 204 -9.79 14.57 27.70
CA PHE A 204 -9.91 13.46 26.76
C PHE A 204 -8.64 13.33 25.93
N GLY A 205 -8.36 12.09 25.53
CA GLY A 205 -7.30 11.78 24.58
C GLY A 205 -7.52 12.45 23.23
N GLY A 206 -6.49 12.43 22.39
CA GLY A 206 -6.69 12.68 20.97
C GLY A 206 -7.41 11.48 20.36
N SER A 207 -8.12 11.69 19.27
CA SER A 207 -8.67 10.56 18.50
C SER A 207 -7.61 9.91 17.61
N GLY A 208 -7.80 8.62 17.29
CA GLY A 208 -6.94 7.90 16.35
C GLY A 208 -7.13 8.32 14.89
N GLY A 209 -6.16 8.01 14.03
CA GLY A 209 -6.26 8.17 12.59
C GLY A 209 -6.94 6.98 11.90
N GLY A 210 -7.57 7.21 10.75
CA GLY A 210 -8.26 6.17 9.99
C GLY A 210 -7.30 5.18 9.32
N GLY A 211 -7.74 3.93 9.13
CA GLY A 211 -6.96 2.89 8.47
C GLY A 211 -6.90 3.08 6.96
N GLY A 212 -5.76 2.77 6.34
CA GLY A 212 -5.63 2.80 4.88
C GLY A 212 -6.42 1.68 4.19
N GLY A 213 -6.94 1.97 3.00
CA GLY A 213 -7.68 0.98 2.19
C GLY A 213 -6.82 -0.21 1.79
N GLY A 214 -7.42 -1.38 1.63
CA GLY A 214 -6.72 -2.60 1.23
C GLY A 214 -6.25 -2.58 -0.23
N ALA A 215 -5.65 -3.67 -0.67
CA ALA A 215 -5.26 -3.85 -2.07
C ALA A 215 -5.76 -5.17 -2.64
N ILE A 216 -6.30 -5.13 -3.86
CA ILE A 216 -6.79 -6.30 -4.57
C ILE A 216 -6.32 -6.37 -6.02
N LEU A 217 -5.91 -7.56 -6.44
CA LEU A 217 -5.74 -7.97 -7.83
C LEU A 217 -6.79 -9.03 -8.15
N ILE A 218 -7.54 -8.82 -9.22
CA ILE A 218 -8.41 -9.85 -9.82
C ILE A 218 -7.92 -10.10 -11.24
N ALA A 219 -7.45 -11.31 -11.50
CA ALA A 219 -6.98 -11.74 -12.81
C ALA A 219 -7.86 -12.89 -13.32
N SER A 220 -8.37 -12.78 -14.56
CA SER A 220 -9.20 -13.81 -15.19
C SER A 220 -8.71 -14.13 -16.59
N SER A 221 -8.61 -15.42 -16.93
CA SER A 221 -8.38 -15.84 -18.33
C SER A 221 -9.63 -15.66 -19.22
N GLY A 222 -10.75 -15.21 -18.66
CA GLY A 222 -12.00 -14.93 -19.37
C GLY A 222 -12.39 -13.46 -19.24
N THR A 223 -13.62 -13.24 -18.77
CA THR A 223 -14.22 -11.92 -18.55
C THR A 223 -14.27 -11.59 -17.06
N ILE A 224 -13.92 -10.35 -16.70
CA ILE A 224 -14.32 -9.74 -15.43
C ILE A 224 -15.52 -8.82 -15.70
N SER A 225 -16.65 -9.09 -15.04
CA SER A 225 -17.84 -8.25 -15.09
C SER A 225 -18.17 -7.69 -13.72
N VAL A 226 -18.15 -6.36 -13.57
CA VAL A 226 -18.47 -5.68 -12.31
C VAL A 226 -19.74 -4.86 -12.46
N THR A 227 -20.85 -5.35 -11.91
CA THR A 227 -22.14 -4.65 -11.86
C THR A 227 -22.50 -4.17 -10.45
N GLY A 228 -21.90 -4.78 -9.43
CA GLY A 228 -21.95 -4.35 -8.03
C GLY A 228 -20.78 -3.46 -7.67
N SER A 229 -20.05 -3.77 -6.59
CA SER A 229 -19.02 -2.89 -6.02
C SER A 229 -17.72 -3.61 -5.66
N ILE A 230 -16.58 -2.94 -5.89
CA ILE A 230 -15.27 -3.28 -5.32
C ILE A 230 -14.75 -2.05 -4.57
N LEU A 231 -14.58 -2.17 -3.25
CA LEU A 231 -14.29 -1.07 -2.34
C LEU A 231 -12.94 -1.29 -1.65
N ALA A 232 -12.01 -0.37 -1.86
CA ALA A 232 -10.70 -0.27 -1.24
C ALA A 232 -10.51 1.12 -0.61
N ASN A 233 -11.55 1.61 0.07
CA ASN A 233 -11.56 2.97 0.62
C ASN A 233 -10.72 3.06 1.90
N GLY A 234 -10.15 4.23 2.17
CA GLY A 234 -9.57 4.54 3.48
C GLY A 234 -10.67 4.84 4.51
N GLY A 235 -10.38 4.52 5.76
CA GLY A 235 -11.25 4.83 6.90
C GLY A 235 -11.11 6.27 7.35
N THR A 236 -12.16 6.79 8.00
CA THR A 236 -12.16 8.15 8.56
C THR A 236 -11.32 8.22 9.83
N GLY A 237 -10.69 9.38 10.07
CA GLY A 237 -10.13 9.69 11.39
C GLY A 237 -11.24 9.77 12.45
N GLY A 238 -10.87 9.57 13.71
CA GLY A 238 -11.82 9.66 14.82
C GLY A 238 -12.18 11.10 15.13
N SER A 239 -13.41 11.32 15.58
CA SER A 239 -13.89 12.63 16.05
C SER A 239 -13.58 12.83 17.53
N SER A 240 -13.52 14.08 17.98
CA SER A 240 -13.25 14.43 19.37
C SER A 240 -14.02 15.69 19.77
N THR A 241 -14.90 15.58 20.77
CA THR A 241 -15.68 16.73 21.26
C THR A 241 -15.79 16.74 22.78
N GLY A 242 -16.29 17.85 23.33
CA GLY A 242 -16.41 18.07 24.77
C GLY A 242 -15.41 19.09 25.31
N THR A 243 -15.63 19.54 26.55
CA THR A 243 -14.78 20.53 27.20
C THR A 243 -13.36 19.98 27.39
N ASN A 244 -12.37 20.74 26.92
CA ASN A 244 -10.94 20.36 26.93
C ASN A 244 -10.65 18.99 26.30
N SER A 245 -11.34 18.70 25.20
CA SER A 245 -11.11 17.52 24.36
C SER A 245 -9.83 17.60 23.54
N GLY A 246 -9.32 16.45 23.11
CA GLY A 246 -8.20 16.37 22.16
C GLY A 246 -8.61 16.75 20.75
N ALA A 247 -7.65 16.83 19.85
CA ALA A 247 -7.89 17.11 18.44
C ALA A 247 -8.38 15.86 17.68
N CYS A 248 -8.72 16.03 16.39
CA CYS A 248 -9.24 14.95 15.56
C CYS A 248 -8.19 14.28 14.67
N GLY A 249 -8.36 12.98 14.44
CA GLY A 249 -7.44 12.16 13.65
C GLY A 249 -7.54 12.43 12.15
N GLY A 250 -6.45 12.13 11.45
CA GLY A 250 -6.41 12.18 9.99
C GLY A 250 -7.07 10.96 9.35
N GLY A 251 -7.63 11.11 8.15
CA GLY A 251 -8.19 10.01 7.37
C GLY A 251 -7.10 9.12 6.76
N GLY A 252 -7.38 7.81 6.64
CA GLY A 252 -6.53 6.87 5.92
C GLY A 252 -6.64 7.06 4.41
N SER A 253 -5.58 6.79 3.65
CA SER A 253 -5.64 6.88 2.19
C SER A 253 -6.47 5.75 1.58
N GLY A 254 -6.96 5.97 0.37
CA GLY A 254 -7.50 4.88 -0.45
C GLY A 254 -6.42 3.85 -0.80
N GLY A 255 -6.87 2.66 -1.15
CA GLY A 255 -6.05 1.51 -1.48
C GLY A 255 -5.88 1.26 -2.98
N ALA A 256 -5.76 0.00 -3.38
CA ALA A 256 -5.44 -0.37 -4.76
C ALA A 256 -6.42 -1.40 -5.33
N ILE A 257 -6.94 -1.14 -6.53
CA ILE A 257 -7.76 -2.09 -7.28
C ILE A 257 -7.13 -2.30 -8.65
N ARG A 258 -6.63 -3.52 -8.92
CA ARG A 258 -6.09 -3.91 -10.23
C ARG A 258 -6.93 -5.05 -10.82
N LEU A 259 -7.46 -4.83 -12.01
CA LEU A 259 -8.23 -5.82 -12.76
C LEU A 259 -7.49 -6.18 -14.05
N VAL A 260 -7.29 -7.48 -14.30
CA VAL A 260 -6.57 -7.98 -15.48
C VAL A 260 -7.37 -9.11 -16.14
N ALA A 261 -7.80 -8.96 -17.40
CA ALA A 261 -8.55 -10.01 -18.08
C ALA A 261 -8.48 -9.91 -19.61
N ASN A 262 -9.04 -10.90 -20.32
CA ASN A 262 -9.25 -10.74 -21.77
C ASN A 262 -10.34 -9.70 -22.05
N THR A 263 -11.44 -9.73 -21.29
CA THR A 263 -12.51 -8.73 -21.37
C THR A 263 -12.84 -8.17 -20.00
N ILE A 264 -12.98 -6.85 -19.90
CA ILE A 264 -13.51 -6.17 -18.69
C ILE A 264 -14.78 -5.41 -19.05
N SER A 265 -15.85 -5.71 -18.33
CA SER A 265 -17.20 -5.19 -18.56
C SER A 265 -17.89 -4.81 -17.25
N GLY A 266 -19.10 -4.25 -17.37
CA GLY A 266 -19.92 -3.86 -16.23
C GLY A 266 -19.60 -2.45 -15.70
N ASN A 267 -20.65 -1.75 -15.28
CA ASN A 267 -20.63 -0.34 -14.90
C ASN A 267 -20.83 -0.11 -13.39
N GLY A 268 -20.60 -1.15 -12.58
CA GLY A 268 -20.64 -1.09 -11.12
C GLY A 268 -19.54 -0.20 -10.53
N THR A 269 -19.53 -0.03 -9.21
CA THR A 269 -18.62 0.88 -8.52
C THR A 269 -17.24 0.26 -8.32
N LEU A 270 -16.19 0.98 -8.72
CA LEU A 270 -14.81 0.73 -8.27
C LEU A 270 -14.36 1.95 -7.48
N SER A 271 -14.08 1.77 -6.19
CA SER A 271 -13.80 2.88 -5.27
C SER A 271 -12.55 2.62 -4.44
N ALA A 272 -11.61 3.55 -4.51
CA ALA A 272 -10.42 3.61 -3.66
C ALA A 272 -10.25 5.06 -3.18
N ASN A 273 -11.30 5.62 -2.57
CA ASN A 273 -11.28 6.96 -2.00
C ASN A 273 -10.45 7.01 -0.72
N GLY A 274 -9.85 8.17 -0.45
CA GLY A 274 -9.33 8.47 0.89
C GLY A 274 -10.46 8.68 1.89
N GLY A 275 -10.19 8.37 3.15
CA GLY A 275 -11.08 8.63 4.26
C GLY A 275 -11.12 10.11 4.63
N GLY A 276 -12.25 10.54 5.17
CA GLY A 276 -12.40 11.88 5.73
C GLY A 276 -11.53 12.10 6.98
N SER A 277 -11.28 13.36 7.32
CA SER A 277 -10.78 13.71 8.65
C SER A 277 -11.85 13.42 9.71
N GLY A 278 -11.43 13.26 10.96
CA GLY A 278 -12.36 13.28 12.07
C GLY A 278 -13.10 14.61 12.15
N SER A 279 -14.42 14.55 12.33
CA SER A 279 -15.32 15.70 12.46
C SER A 279 -16.67 15.25 13.05
N PRO A 280 -17.28 15.99 14.00
CA PRO A 280 -16.88 17.31 14.50
C PRO A 280 -15.72 17.27 15.51
N CYS A 281 -15.05 18.43 15.65
CA CYS A 281 -13.88 18.62 16.53
C CYS A 281 -14.11 19.86 17.40
N GLY A 282 -14.79 19.72 18.55
CA GLY A 282 -15.49 20.78 19.31
C GLY A 282 -14.75 22.10 19.60
N GLY A 283 -14.47 22.90 18.57
CA GLY A 283 -13.63 24.11 18.61
C GLY A 283 -12.11 23.88 18.46
N VAL A 284 -11.66 22.66 18.13
CA VAL A 284 -10.25 22.26 18.05
C VAL A 284 -9.83 21.90 16.62
N ASN A 285 -8.52 21.73 16.38
CA ASN A 285 -8.00 21.47 15.04
C ASN A 285 -8.48 20.10 14.49
N THR A 286 -9.02 20.11 13.26
CA THR A 286 -9.45 18.89 12.55
C THR A 286 -8.24 18.21 11.92
N GLY A 287 -8.28 16.89 11.80
CA GLY A 287 -7.27 16.16 11.05
C GLY A 287 -7.31 16.46 9.55
N GLY A 288 -6.32 15.95 8.82
CA GLY A 288 -6.28 15.99 7.36
C GLY A 288 -7.01 14.81 6.70
N THR A 289 -7.52 15.00 5.49
CA THR A 289 -8.16 13.92 4.72
C THR A 289 -7.13 12.97 4.14
N GLY A 290 -7.46 11.68 4.03
CA GLY A 290 -6.64 10.73 3.30
C GLY A 290 -6.64 11.03 1.80
N SER A 291 -5.52 10.77 1.12
CA SER A 291 -5.48 10.87 -0.33
C SER A 291 -6.26 9.72 -0.99
N VAL A 292 -6.62 9.90 -2.26
CA VAL A 292 -7.15 8.80 -3.07
C VAL A 292 -6.10 7.69 -3.30
N GLY A 293 -6.62 6.49 -3.54
CA GLY A 293 -5.90 5.28 -3.93
C GLY A 293 -5.56 5.23 -5.42
N ARG A 294 -5.41 4.03 -5.98
CA ARG A 294 -5.26 3.84 -7.44
C ARG A 294 -6.16 2.72 -7.93
N ILE A 295 -6.64 2.88 -9.17
CA ILE A 295 -7.43 1.87 -9.87
C ILE A 295 -6.79 1.65 -11.24
N ARG A 296 -6.59 0.38 -11.62
CA ARG A 296 -5.92 -0.04 -12.86
C ARG A 296 -6.77 -1.11 -13.53
N ILE A 297 -7.02 -0.95 -14.82
CA ILE A 297 -7.78 -1.88 -15.66
C ILE A 297 -6.91 -2.26 -16.85
N GLU A 298 -6.62 -3.56 -17.00
CA GLU A 298 -5.81 -4.11 -18.07
C GLU A 298 -6.59 -5.19 -18.81
N ALA A 299 -6.98 -4.93 -20.06
CA ALA A 299 -7.66 -5.92 -20.87
C ALA A 299 -7.48 -5.71 -22.37
N THR A 300 -7.62 -6.79 -23.13
CA THR A 300 -7.69 -6.73 -24.59
C THR A 300 -8.95 -6.02 -25.05
N THR A 301 -10.06 -6.20 -24.34
CA THR A 301 -11.33 -5.54 -24.62
C THR A 301 -11.92 -4.93 -23.34
N ILE A 302 -12.16 -3.61 -23.35
CA ILE A 302 -12.83 -2.90 -22.25
C ILE A 302 -14.16 -2.36 -22.79
N THR A 303 -15.28 -2.86 -22.27
CA THR A 303 -16.64 -2.40 -22.62
C THR A 303 -17.29 -1.56 -21.53
N ARG A 304 -16.62 -1.41 -20.39
CA ARG A 304 -17.02 -0.48 -19.32
C ARG A 304 -16.98 0.97 -19.83
N THR A 305 -18.02 1.74 -19.53
CA THR A 305 -18.12 3.17 -19.86
C THR A 305 -18.19 4.06 -18.61
N SER A 306 -18.54 3.50 -17.46
CA SER A 306 -18.65 4.23 -16.19
C SER A 306 -17.28 4.62 -15.63
N SER A 307 -17.21 5.81 -15.03
CA SER A 307 -16.02 6.28 -14.32
C SER A 307 -15.77 5.47 -13.04
N THR A 308 -14.61 5.68 -12.43
CA THR A 308 -14.23 5.11 -11.14
C THR A 308 -13.77 6.24 -10.24
N THR A 309 -13.64 5.97 -8.94
CA THR A 309 -13.16 6.99 -8.00
C THR A 309 -11.99 6.44 -7.17
N PRO A 310 -10.75 6.90 -7.39
CA PRO A 310 -10.32 7.87 -8.41
C PRO A 310 -10.43 7.30 -9.84
N PRO A 311 -10.29 8.14 -10.88
CA PRO A 311 -10.25 7.67 -12.27
C PRO A 311 -9.20 6.56 -12.46
N TYR A 312 -9.59 5.50 -13.16
CA TYR A 312 -8.72 4.36 -13.43
C TYR A 312 -7.71 4.70 -14.52
N THR A 313 -6.56 4.03 -14.49
CA THR A 313 -5.61 4.01 -15.62
C THR A 313 -5.74 2.70 -16.39
N THR A 314 -5.36 2.72 -17.67
CA THR A 314 -5.38 1.54 -18.54
C THR A 314 -3.98 1.07 -18.91
N GLY A 315 -3.87 -0.20 -19.32
CA GLY A 315 -2.67 -0.77 -19.91
C GLY A 315 -2.97 -2.03 -20.71
N ALA A 316 -2.00 -2.49 -21.50
CA ALA A 316 -2.04 -3.82 -22.06
C ALA A 316 -2.04 -4.87 -20.93
N THR A 317 -2.54 -6.07 -21.21
CA THR A 317 -2.52 -7.19 -20.26
C THR A 317 -1.07 -7.51 -19.90
N GLY A 318 -0.67 -7.14 -18.68
CA GLY A 318 0.70 -7.32 -18.18
C GLY A 318 0.88 -8.56 -17.31
N THR A 319 2.08 -8.74 -16.78
CA THR A 319 2.37 -9.79 -15.81
C THR A 319 1.56 -9.59 -14.52
N VAL A 320 1.07 -10.69 -13.95
CA VAL A 320 0.30 -10.72 -12.70
C VAL A 320 1.24 -10.52 -11.50
N PHE A 321 2.46 -11.07 -11.58
CA PHE A 321 3.51 -10.97 -10.56
C PHE A 321 4.83 -10.50 -11.16
N VAL A 322 5.69 -9.94 -10.32
CA VAL A 322 7.05 -9.49 -10.70
C VAL A 322 8.08 -10.47 -10.13
N PRO A 323 8.74 -11.30 -10.96
CA PRO A 323 9.85 -12.12 -10.51
C PRO A 323 11.13 -11.27 -10.34
N GLY A 324 11.88 -11.46 -9.26
CA GLY A 324 13.24 -10.94 -9.12
C GLY A 324 13.38 -9.49 -8.60
N ASN A 325 12.37 -8.94 -7.94
CA ASN A 325 12.50 -7.62 -7.31
C ASN A 325 13.50 -7.64 -6.15
N PRO A 326 14.37 -6.62 -6.02
CA PRO A 326 15.18 -6.42 -4.83
C PRO A 326 14.35 -6.54 -3.54
N THR A 327 14.91 -7.25 -2.56
CA THR A 327 14.29 -7.43 -1.24
C THR A 327 15.14 -6.82 -0.14
N LEU A 328 14.47 -6.41 0.92
CA LEU A 328 14.97 -5.87 2.18
C LEU A 328 14.06 -6.38 3.31
N ARG A 329 14.65 -6.89 4.39
CA ARG A 329 13.94 -7.42 5.56
C ARG A 329 14.70 -7.10 6.84
N ILE A 330 13.99 -6.72 7.90
CA ILE A 330 14.52 -6.70 9.26
C ILE A 330 14.54 -8.14 9.78
N THR A 331 15.71 -8.64 10.15
CA THR A 331 15.91 -10.04 10.56
C THR A 331 15.97 -10.21 12.07
N SER A 332 16.44 -9.21 12.81
CA SER A 332 16.42 -9.23 14.28
C SER A 332 16.46 -7.83 14.88
N VAL A 333 15.97 -7.70 16.12
CA VAL A 333 16.09 -6.50 16.96
C VAL A 333 16.64 -6.92 18.31
N ALA A 334 17.75 -6.31 18.74
CA ALA A 334 18.45 -6.65 19.98
C ALA A 334 18.81 -8.14 20.09
N GLY A 335 19.09 -8.81 18.97
CA GLY A 335 19.38 -10.25 18.90
C GLY A 335 18.15 -11.16 18.95
N VAL A 336 16.93 -10.62 19.11
CA VAL A 336 15.70 -11.40 19.00
C VAL A 336 15.27 -11.45 17.53
N ALA A 337 15.14 -12.66 16.98
CA ALA A 337 14.77 -12.86 15.59
C ALA A 337 13.36 -12.30 15.30
N ALA A 338 13.23 -11.58 14.19
CA ALA A 338 11.94 -11.19 13.66
C ALA A 338 11.25 -12.40 13.04
N PRO A 339 9.92 -12.59 13.24
CA PRO A 339 9.17 -13.65 12.57
C PRO A 339 9.24 -13.47 11.05
N ASP A 340 9.16 -14.56 10.29
CA ASP A 340 9.27 -14.54 8.83
C ASP A 340 8.30 -13.54 8.18
N ASN A 341 7.12 -13.42 8.77
CA ASN A 341 6.04 -12.52 8.38
C ASN A 341 5.64 -11.62 9.56
N PRO A 342 6.32 -10.47 9.76
CA PRO A 342 6.00 -9.57 10.87
C PRO A 342 4.64 -8.86 10.63
N THR A 343 3.86 -8.69 11.70
CA THR A 343 2.44 -8.24 11.80
C THR A 343 2.23 -6.80 12.29
N GLY A 344 3.18 -6.23 13.03
CA GLY A 344 3.29 -4.78 13.32
C GLY A 344 2.85 -4.43 14.70
N SER A 345 2.44 -5.46 15.42
CA SER A 345 2.01 -5.43 16.77
C SER A 345 2.60 -6.65 17.45
N ALA A 346 3.43 -6.43 18.46
CA ALA A 346 3.99 -7.48 19.31
C ALA A 346 4.78 -8.60 18.56
N ASP A 347 5.39 -8.31 17.41
CA ASP A 347 6.21 -9.28 16.68
C ASP A 347 7.49 -9.68 17.43
N ILE A 348 8.03 -8.74 18.21
CA ILE A 348 9.23 -8.89 19.02
C ILE A 348 8.92 -8.29 20.38
N THR A 349 9.15 -9.05 21.45
CA THR A 349 9.10 -8.56 22.83
C THR A 349 10.50 -8.56 23.40
N LEU A 350 10.97 -7.39 23.86
CA LEU A 350 12.29 -7.23 24.45
C LEU A 350 12.18 -7.16 25.99
N PRO A 351 13.13 -7.75 26.74
CA PRO A 351 13.20 -7.55 28.18
C PRO A 351 13.31 -6.07 28.57
N SER A 352 12.68 -5.66 29.67
CA SER A 352 12.76 -4.28 30.18
C SER A 352 14.18 -3.85 30.58
N SER A 353 15.08 -4.81 30.78
CA SER A 353 16.51 -4.59 31.04
C SER A 353 17.36 -4.42 29.77
N THR A 354 16.74 -4.46 28.57
CA THR A 354 17.48 -4.28 27.31
C THR A 354 18.07 -2.88 27.25
N SER A 355 19.40 -2.80 27.14
CA SER A 355 20.11 -1.53 27.03
C SER A 355 19.88 -0.88 25.67
N ASN A 356 19.55 0.41 25.67
CA ASN A 356 19.57 1.25 24.47
C ASN A 356 20.97 1.85 24.25
N PRO A 357 21.40 2.08 23.00
CA PRO A 357 20.70 1.72 21.75
C PRO A 357 20.78 0.22 21.43
N VAL A 358 19.78 -0.29 20.71
CA VAL A 358 19.74 -1.69 20.26
C VAL A 358 20.27 -1.84 18.83
N THR A 359 20.79 -3.01 18.51
CA THR A 359 21.16 -3.36 17.14
C THR A 359 19.95 -3.92 16.39
N VAL A 360 19.65 -3.35 15.23
CA VAL A 360 18.69 -3.86 14.26
C VAL A 360 19.46 -4.45 13.08
N THR A 361 19.31 -5.75 12.83
CA THR A 361 19.95 -6.44 11.71
C THR A 361 18.99 -6.58 10.55
N MET A 362 19.50 -6.45 9.32
CA MET A 362 18.72 -6.53 8.11
C MET A 362 19.41 -7.39 7.07
N SER A 363 18.61 -8.06 6.23
CA SER A 363 19.06 -8.79 5.05
C SER A 363 18.46 -8.17 3.80
N ALA A 364 19.23 -8.16 2.71
CA ALA A 364 18.80 -7.70 1.41
C ALA A 364 19.26 -8.64 0.29
N SER A 365 18.52 -8.61 -0.82
CA SER A 365 18.87 -9.29 -2.06
C SER A 365 18.56 -8.35 -3.23
N GLY A 366 19.41 -8.31 -4.25
CA GLY A 366 19.26 -7.38 -5.39
C GLY A 366 19.51 -5.90 -5.05
N ILE A 367 20.11 -5.59 -3.90
CA ILE A 367 20.53 -4.22 -3.53
C ILE A 367 22.06 -4.15 -3.60
N PRO A 368 22.66 -3.14 -4.28
CA PRO A 368 24.11 -2.99 -4.34
C PRO A 368 24.77 -2.94 -2.96
N ILE A 369 25.83 -3.74 -2.80
CA ILE A 369 26.73 -3.63 -1.65
C ILE A 369 27.30 -2.22 -1.56
N GLY A 370 27.56 -1.72 -0.35
CA GLY A 370 27.90 -0.31 -0.14
C GLY A 370 26.70 0.59 0.14
N THR A 371 25.47 0.18 -0.19
CA THR A 371 24.25 0.96 0.08
C THR A 371 23.92 0.98 1.58
N ALA A 372 23.70 2.16 2.15
CA ALA A 372 23.19 2.31 3.51
C ALA A 372 21.65 2.30 3.55
N ILE A 373 21.09 1.75 4.63
CA ILE A 373 19.65 1.64 4.85
C ILE A 373 19.21 2.66 5.91
N THR A 374 18.12 3.35 5.65
CA THR A 374 17.41 4.16 6.64
C THR A 374 16.45 3.27 7.42
N VAL A 375 16.65 3.16 8.73
CA VAL A 375 15.74 2.49 9.66
C VAL A 375 14.90 3.55 10.36
N SER A 376 13.58 3.40 10.36
CA SER A 376 12.65 4.28 11.08
C SER A 376 12.07 3.57 12.30
N VAL A 377 11.96 4.29 13.42
CA VAL A 377 11.25 3.85 14.63
C VAL A 377 10.02 4.72 14.80
N ILE A 378 8.85 4.08 14.78
CA ILE A 378 7.56 4.72 14.92
C ILE A 378 6.98 4.29 16.27
N PRO A 379 7.06 5.13 17.32
CA PRO A 379 6.42 4.81 18.59
C PRO A 379 4.90 4.81 18.47
N THR A 380 4.22 4.13 19.41
CA THR A 380 2.75 4.20 19.54
C THR A 380 2.27 5.66 19.60
N THR A 381 2.99 6.51 20.33
CA THR A 381 2.71 7.94 20.50
C THR A 381 4.01 8.73 20.37
N GLY A 382 3.99 9.88 19.71
CA GLY A 382 5.16 10.72 19.50
C GLY A 382 5.71 10.67 18.07
N VAL A 383 6.84 11.35 17.87
CA VAL A 383 7.43 11.57 16.54
C VAL A 383 8.30 10.39 16.14
N LYS A 384 8.26 10.02 14.85
CA LYS A 384 9.13 9.02 14.25
C LYS A 384 10.58 9.47 14.30
N THR A 385 11.49 8.59 14.73
CA THR A 385 12.94 8.81 14.64
C THR A 385 13.55 7.93 13.54
N THR A 386 14.73 8.31 13.04
CA THR A 386 15.45 7.55 12.01
C THR A 386 16.91 7.31 12.39
N ALA A 387 17.47 6.21 11.90
CA ALA A 387 18.88 5.87 12.01
C ALA A 387 19.40 5.34 10.67
N THR A 388 20.67 5.57 10.37
CA THR A 388 21.33 5.04 9.18
C THR A 388 22.12 3.79 9.56
N SER A 389 21.99 2.72 8.77
CA SER A 389 22.74 1.48 8.97
C SER A 389 24.18 1.58 8.49
N THR A 390 24.99 0.58 8.84
CA THR A 390 26.19 0.25 8.07
C THR A 390 25.83 0.02 6.61
N ALA A 391 26.79 0.19 5.71
CA ALA A 391 26.62 -0.24 4.33
C ALA A 391 26.33 -1.75 4.25
N LEU A 392 25.50 -2.13 3.28
CA LEU A 392 25.28 -3.54 2.93
C LEU A 392 26.60 -4.22 2.59
N SER A 393 26.86 -5.35 3.24
CA SER A 393 28.05 -6.19 3.09
C SER A 393 27.66 -7.64 2.76
N GLY A 394 28.51 -8.36 2.04
CA GLY A 394 28.21 -9.70 1.50
C GLY A 394 28.21 -9.69 -0.02
N THR A 395 27.22 -10.35 -0.64
CA THR A 395 27.00 -10.33 -2.10
C THR A 395 25.74 -9.54 -2.43
N THR A 396 25.57 -9.17 -3.70
CA THR A 396 24.32 -8.53 -4.16
C THR A 396 23.11 -9.44 -3.98
N ASP A 397 23.27 -10.76 -4.13
CA ASP A 397 22.18 -11.72 -4.00
C ASP A 397 21.83 -12.02 -2.54
N ALA A 398 22.78 -11.83 -1.62
CA ALA A 398 22.60 -11.99 -0.18
C ALA A 398 23.55 -11.04 0.56
N SER A 399 23.01 -9.90 1.00
CA SER A 399 23.75 -8.90 1.78
C SER A 399 23.08 -8.62 3.12
N THR A 400 23.86 -8.12 4.06
CA THR A 400 23.39 -7.74 5.40
C THR A 400 23.93 -6.38 5.84
N ALA A 401 23.18 -5.71 6.71
CA ALA A 401 23.56 -4.46 7.34
C ALA A 401 22.97 -4.37 8.75
N SER A 402 23.57 -3.54 9.59
CA SER A 402 23.10 -3.31 10.95
C SER A 402 22.95 -1.82 11.24
N ALA A 403 21.92 -1.43 11.97
CA ALA A 403 21.73 -0.07 12.47
C ALA A 403 21.69 -0.06 13.99
N SER A 404 22.29 0.97 14.60
CA SER A 404 22.15 1.26 16.03
C SER A 404 20.96 2.20 16.22
N VAL A 405 19.95 1.74 16.96
CA VAL A 405 18.65 2.40 17.06
C VAL A 405 18.25 2.57 18.51
N THR A 406 17.83 3.76 18.90
CA THR A 406 17.23 4.00 20.23
C THR A 406 15.74 3.71 20.16
N LEU A 407 15.28 2.71 20.91
CA LEU A 407 13.86 2.43 21.06
C LEU A 407 13.28 3.28 22.20
N PRO A 408 12.19 4.05 21.95
CA PRO A 408 11.47 4.72 23.02
C PRO A 408 10.80 3.70 23.94
N ALA A 409 10.39 4.15 25.14
CA ALA A 409 9.66 3.29 26.05
C ALA A 409 8.29 2.89 25.46
N GLY A 410 7.93 1.61 25.63
CA GLY A 410 6.66 1.07 25.14
C GLY A 410 6.74 0.50 23.71
N PRO A 411 5.59 0.10 23.14
CA PRO A 411 5.56 -0.50 21.80
C PRO A 411 6.03 0.47 20.71
N SER A 412 6.72 -0.08 19.71
CA SER A 412 7.18 0.67 18.54
C SER A 412 7.13 -0.22 17.30
N VAL A 413 6.89 0.41 16.16
CA VAL A 413 6.94 -0.22 14.83
C VAL A 413 8.23 0.19 14.14
N LEU A 414 9.00 -0.79 13.66
CA LEU A 414 10.21 -0.53 12.87
C LEU A 414 9.92 -0.71 11.38
N SER A 415 10.51 0.16 10.55
CA SER A 415 10.54 0.01 9.09
C SER A 415 11.92 0.35 8.53
N ALA A 416 12.24 -0.12 7.33
CA ALA A 416 13.56 0.08 6.72
C ALA A 416 13.45 0.42 5.22
N SER A 417 14.32 1.29 4.72
CA SER A 417 14.39 1.63 3.29
C SER A 417 15.81 1.94 2.82
N ALA A 418 16.16 1.47 1.62
CA ALA A 418 17.43 1.71 0.94
C ALA A 418 17.17 2.55 -0.32
N THR A 419 18.07 3.47 -0.67
CA THR A 419 18.06 4.16 -1.98
C THR A 419 19.47 4.15 -2.55
N PHE A 420 19.64 3.72 -3.81
CA PHE A 420 20.94 3.60 -4.46
C PHE A 420 20.89 4.06 -5.92
N THR A 421 22.03 4.52 -6.45
CA THR A 421 22.16 4.98 -7.84
C THR A 421 22.52 3.79 -8.75
N LEU A 422 21.95 3.72 -9.95
CA LEU A 422 22.36 2.73 -10.96
C LEU A 422 23.65 3.19 -11.65
N THR A 423 24.75 2.43 -11.48
CA THR A 423 25.97 2.61 -12.29
C THR A 423 25.81 1.87 -13.63
N GLN A 424 26.54 2.28 -14.69
CA GLN A 424 26.37 1.72 -16.05
C GLN A 424 26.52 0.19 -16.11
N THR A 425 27.29 -0.42 -15.20
CA THR A 425 27.47 -1.88 -15.14
C THR A 425 26.29 -2.59 -14.46
N ALA A 426 25.63 -1.97 -13.48
CA ALA A 426 24.42 -2.50 -12.83
C ALA A 426 23.15 -2.29 -13.69
N ALA A 427 23.16 -1.29 -14.58
CA ALA A 427 22.09 -1.00 -15.51
C ALA A 427 21.87 -2.08 -16.59
N LEU A 428 22.69 -3.12 -16.66
CA LEU A 428 22.45 -4.27 -17.54
C LEU A 428 21.38 -5.23 -16.98
N ASP A 429 21.18 -5.23 -15.66
CA ASP A 429 20.18 -6.08 -14.96
C ASP A 429 18.92 -5.31 -14.55
N PHE A 430 18.95 -3.98 -14.61
CA PHE A 430 17.86 -3.07 -14.30
C PHE A 430 17.43 -2.26 -15.53
N PRO A 431 16.15 -1.87 -15.68
CA PRO A 431 15.74 -1.01 -16.79
C PRO A 431 16.50 0.32 -16.76
N VAL A 432 17.02 0.73 -17.92
CA VAL A 432 17.87 1.93 -18.07
C VAL A 432 17.06 3.19 -18.35
N PHE A 433 15.89 3.02 -18.98
CA PHE A 433 15.00 4.09 -19.40
C PHE A 433 13.54 3.73 -19.09
N ALA A 434 12.76 4.77 -18.79
CA ALA A 434 11.33 4.71 -18.55
C ALA A 434 10.64 5.83 -19.32
N ASP A 435 9.78 5.49 -20.29
CA ASP A 435 9.12 6.46 -21.20
C ASP A 435 10.08 7.48 -21.82
N GLY A 436 11.33 7.08 -22.12
CA GLY A 436 12.36 7.95 -22.69
C GLY A 436 13.24 8.70 -21.66
N ASP A 437 12.87 8.69 -20.36
CA ASP A 437 13.66 9.28 -19.29
C ASP A 437 14.62 8.25 -18.68
N ARG A 438 15.89 8.65 -18.44
CA ARG A 438 16.90 7.76 -17.84
C ARG A 438 16.62 7.52 -16.37
N ILE A 439 16.71 6.27 -15.93
CA ILE A 439 16.64 5.90 -14.52
C ILE A 439 17.99 6.18 -13.85
N GLU A 440 17.96 6.94 -12.76
CA GLU A 440 19.13 7.35 -12.00
C GLU A 440 19.26 6.57 -10.68
N LYS A 441 18.16 6.40 -9.94
CA LYS A 441 18.17 5.77 -8.60
C LYS A 441 17.13 4.68 -8.48
N VAL A 442 17.30 3.81 -7.48
CA VAL A 442 16.37 2.76 -7.08
C VAL A 442 16.16 2.87 -5.57
N ARG A 443 14.92 2.89 -5.11
CA ARG A 443 14.54 2.86 -3.70
C ARG A 443 13.84 1.53 -3.39
N VAL A 444 14.38 0.79 -2.43
CA VAL A 444 13.82 -0.48 -1.95
C VAL A 444 13.36 -0.28 -0.51
N ALA A 445 12.09 -0.51 -0.21
CA ALA A 445 11.55 -0.35 1.14
C ALA A 445 11.00 -1.67 1.69
N ALA A 446 11.39 -1.99 2.92
CA ALA A 446 10.75 -2.98 3.76
C ALA A 446 9.70 -2.26 4.62
N ALA A 447 8.44 -2.38 4.20
CA ALA A 447 7.31 -1.87 4.95
C ALA A 447 6.73 -2.96 5.86
N PHE A 448 5.90 -2.52 6.79
CA PHE A 448 5.24 -3.38 7.75
C PHE A 448 4.27 -4.37 7.06
N GLY A 449 4.40 -5.69 7.27
CA GLY A 449 3.45 -6.69 6.73
C GLY A 449 3.40 -6.77 5.21
N GLY A 450 4.54 -6.92 4.53
CA GLY A 450 4.59 -7.12 3.08
C GLY A 450 5.98 -7.44 2.52
N LYS A 451 6.04 -7.90 1.26
CA LYS A 451 7.28 -8.00 0.49
C LYS A 451 7.86 -6.61 0.25
N SER A 452 9.17 -6.51 0.06
CA SER A 452 9.84 -5.25 -0.20
C SER A 452 9.34 -4.59 -1.48
N SER A 453 9.13 -3.27 -1.47
CA SER A 453 8.71 -2.49 -2.64
C SER A 453 9.91 -1.83 -3.31
N VAL A 454 9.97 -1.83 -4.65
CA VAL A 454 11.11 -1.29 -5.42
C VAL A 454 10.62 -0.15 -6.32
N VAL A 455 11.30 1.00 -6.26
CA VAL A 455 10.96 2.23 -6.98
C VAL A 455 12.17 2.76 -7.73
N TYR A 456 12.15 2.78 -9.05
CA TYR A 456 13.13 3.51 -9.84
C TYR A 456 12.84 5.02 -9.80
N ILE A 457 13.86 5.85 -9.86
CA ILE A 457 13.74 7.31 -9.85
C ILE A 457 14.52 7.80 -11.06
N THR A 458 13.85 8.50 -11.97
CA THR A 458 14.49 9.06 -13.16
C THR A 458 15.39 10.23 -12.83
N THR A 459 16.23 10.64 -13.78
CA THR A 459 17.00 11.89 -13.72
C THR A 459 16.12 13.14 -13.55
N SER A 460 14.84 13.06 -13.95
CA SER A 460 13.83 14.10 -13.74
C SER A 460 13.16 14.06 -12.36
N GLY A 461 13.52 13.09 -11.50
CA GLY A 461 12.95 12.90 -10.16
C GLY A 461 11.62 12.16 -10.14
N ARG A 462 11.18 11.61 -11.29
CA ARG A 462 9.94 10.84 -11.41
C ARG A 462 10.13 9.45 -10.79
N GLU A 463 9.26 9.09 -9.87
CA GLU A 463 9.25 7.77 -9.23
C GLU A 463 8.46 6.76 -10.07
N ILE A 464 9.12 5.68 -10.46
CA ILE A 464 8.67 4.68 -11.43
C ILE A 464 8.89 3.31 -10.81
N PRO A 465 7.83 2.68 -10.27
CA PRO A 465 8.01 1.43 -9.55
C PRO A 465 8.48 0.27 -10.45
N ALA A 466 9.22 -0.70 -9.91
CA ALA A 466 10.15 -1.48 -10.73
C ALA A 466 9.54 -2.35 -11.83
N GLU A 467 8.52 -3.08 -11.44
CA GLU A 467 7.44 -3.61 -12.25
C GLU A 467 6.87 -2.81 -13.43
N SER A 468 6.91 -1.48 -13.45
CA SER A 468 6.28 -0.68 -14.51
C SER A 468 7.14 -0.58 -15.77
N LEU A 469 8.33 -1.18 -15.72
CA LEU A 469 9.40 -1.04 -16.71
C LEU A 469 9.74 -2.33 -17.47
N ARG A 470 8.81 -3.29 -17.49
CA ARG A 470 8.96 -4.53 -18.26
C ARG A 470 7.72 -4.85 -19.07
#